data_AF-A0A920VQS3-F1
#
_entry.id   AF-A0A920VQS3-F1
#
_cell.length_a   1.000
_cell.length_b   1.000
_cell.length_c   1.000
_cell.angle_alpha   90.00
_cell.angle_beta   90.00
_cell.angle_gamma   90.00
#
_symmetry.space_group_name_H-M   'P 1'
#
loop_
_entity.id
_entity.type
_entity.pdbx_description
1 polymer ?
#
loop_
_entity_poly.entity_id
_entity_poly.type
_entity_poly.pdbx_seq_one_letter_code
_entity_poly.pdbx_strand_id
1 'polypeptide(L)'
;MRILIAGCQQEISSFNPVPCEYDFFEYMRGDEIRANHEGTDSQIGGAIAEFRSSFGDDLELVFTFDAEGIAAVLLATLLLNELP
;
A
#
# COMPACT_ATOMS: atom_id res chain seq x y z
N MET A 1 8.74 20.33 -1.17
CA MET A 1 7.46 19.59 -1.34
C MET A 1 7.48 18.40 -0.41
N ARG A 2 6.41 18.17 0.36
CA ARG A 2 6.33 17.07 1.34
C ARG A 2 5.10 16.22 1.08
N ILE A 3 5.30 14.94 0.78
CA ILE A 3 4.23 14.04 0.34
C ILE A 3 4.19 12.83 1.27
N LEU A 4 3.01 12.52 1.79
CA LEU A 4 2.76 11.30 2.54
C LEU A 4 2.42 10.16 1.57
N ILE A 5 3.10 9.03 1.72
CA ILE A 5 2.87 7.81 0.93
C ILE A 5 2.31 6.73 1.86
N ALA A 6 1.14 6.22 1.51
CA ALA A 6 0.45 5.10 2.13
C ALA A 6 -0.12 4.22 1.01
N GLY A 7 -0.30 2.94 1.29
CA GLY A 7 -0.86 1.99 0.33
C GLY A 7 -2.00 1.17 0.93
N CYS A 8 -2.88 0.71 0.05
CA CYS A 8 -3.94 -0.22 0.35
C CYS A 8 -4.35 -0.87 -0.97
N GLN A 9 -4.03 -2.15 -1.12
CA GLN A 9 -4.41 -2.93 -2.29
C GLN A 9 -5.27 -4.10 -1.84
N GLN A 10 -6.48 -4.16 -2.38
CA GLN A 10 -7.36 -5.33 -2.23
C GLN A 10 -8.26 -5.43 -3.46
N GLU A 11 -8.34 -6.62 -4.03
CA GLU A 11 -9.34 -6.92 -5.05
C GLU A 11 -10.47 -7.75 -4.43
N ILE A 12 -11.68 -7.20 -4.41
CA ILE A 12 -12.84 -7.88 -3.83
C ILE A 12 -13.56 -8.69 -4.91
N SER A 13 -13.77 -9.98 -4.64
CA SER A 13 -14.62 -10.85 -5.44
C SER A 13 -15.85 -11.26 -4.63
N SER A 14 -16.97 -10.59 -4.87
CA SER A 14 -18.22 -10.80 -4.10
C SER A 14 -18.81 -12.21 -4.21
N PHE A 15 -18.37 -13.00 -5.19
CA PHE A 15 -18.78 -14.40 -5.37
C PHE A 15 -17.71 -15.40 -4.90
N ASN A 16 -16.54 -14.93 -4.46
CA ASN A 16 -15.50 -15.79 -3.93
C ASN A 16 -15.96 -16.33 -2.56
N PRO A 17 -16.08 -17.66 -2.39
CA PRO A 17 -16.54 -18.24 -1.13
C PRO A 17 -15.48 -18.19 -0.03
N VAL A 18 -14.24 -17.81 -0.34
CA VAL A 18 -13.13 -17.73 0.62
C VAL A 18 -13.26 -16.45 1.47
N PRO A 19 -13.42 -16.58 2.80
CA PRO A 19 -13.36 -15.45 3.72
C PRO A 19 -12.02 -14.72 3.60
N CYS A 20 -12.06 -13.39 3.59
CA CYS A 20 -10.86 -12.58 3.66
C CYS A 20 -10.47 -12.40 5.12
N GLU A 21 -9.25 -12.82 5.44
CA GLU A 21 -8.67 -12.78 6.78
C GLU A 21 -7.52 -11.77 6.82
N TYR A 22 -7.14 -11.33 8.02
CA TYR A 22 -6.03 -10.38 8.19
C TYR A 22 -4.70 -10.92 7.62
N ASP A 23 -4.47 -12.23 7.77
CA ASP A 23 -3.25 -12.90 7.29
C ASP A 23 -3.15 -12.99 5.76
N PHE A 24 -4.15 -12.51 5.01
CA PHE A 24 -4.09 -12.42 3.54
C PHE A 24 -3.36 -11.18 3.06
N PHE A 25 -3.02 -10.28 3.98
CA PHE A 25 -2.35 -9.04 3.69
C PHE A 25 -0.88 -9.13 4.11
N GLU A 26 -0.02 -8.62 3.25
CA GLU A 26 1.33 -8.21 3.63
C GLU A 26 1.28 -6.77 4.12
N TYR A 27 1.97 -6.51 5.23
CA TYR A 27 1.96 -5.21 5.89
C TYR A 27 3.35 -4.62 5.91
N MET A 28 3.49 -3.39 5.44
CA MET A 28 4.74 -2.65 5.45
C MET A 28 4.58 -1.34 6.22
N ARG A 29 5.63 -0.95 6.94
CA ARG A 29 5.64 0.27 7.77
C ARG A 29 6.85 1.14 7.45
N GLY A 30 6.60 2.44 7.32
CA GLY A 30 7.63 3.44 7.08
C GLY A 30 8.48 3.09 5.87
N ASP A 31 9.80 3.12 6.05
CA ASP A 31 10.76 2.91 4.97
C ASP A 31 10.72 1.50 4.35
N GLU A 32 10.03 0.53 4.95
CA GLU A 32 9.77 -0.78 4.33
C GLU A 32 8.99 -0.64 3.01
N ILE A 33 8.05 0.32 2.95
CA ILE A 33 7.26 0.63 1.75
C ILE A 33 8.20 1.08 0.63
N ARG A 34 9.13 2.00 0.94
CA ARG A 34 10.13 2.43 -0.04
C ARG A 34 11.00 1.26 -0.48
N ALA A 35 11.51 0.47 0.46
CA ALA A 35 12.40 -0.63 0.15
C ALA A 35 11.75 -1.70 -0.75
N ASN A 36 10.44 -1.93 -0.59
CA ASN A 36 9.67 -2.87 -1.39
C ASN A 36 9.33 -2.34 -2.80
N HIS A 37 9.00 -1.06 -2.91
CA HIS A 37 8.44 -0.50 -4.14
C HIS A 37 9.42 0.31 -5.00
N GLU A 38 10.49 0.86 -4.44
CA GLU A 38 11.40 1.74 -5.19
C GLU A 38 12.09 0.96 -6.32
N GLY A 39 11.92 1.43 -7.56
CA GLY A 39 12.47 0.79 -8.76
C GLY A 39 11.68 -0.42 -9.27
N THR A 40 10.50 -0.71 -8.71
CA THR A 40 9.59 -1.76 -9.24
C THR A 40 8.49 -1.14 -10.10
N ASP A 41 7.87 -1.96 -10.96
CA ASP A 41 6.71 -1.57 -11.79
C ASP A 41 5.38 -1.54 -10.99
N SER A 42 5.45 -1.18 -9.70
CA SER A 42 4.28 -1.01 -8.84
C SER A 42 3.74 0.42 -8.90
N GLN A 43 2.50 0.63 -8.45
CA GLN A 43 1.90 1.97 -8.41
C GLN A 43 2.70 2.94 -7.51
N ILE A 44 3.13 2.46 -6.34
CA ILE A 44 3.97 3.23 -5.42
C ILE A 44 5.36 3.48 -6.03
N GLY A 45 5.96 2.47 -6.67
CA GLY A 45 7.26 2.60 -7.34
C GLY A 45 7.23 3.67 -8.43
N GLY A 46 6.20 3.65 -9.28
CA GLY A 46 5.97 4.67 -10.29
C GLY A 46 5.75 6.06 -9.69
N ALA A 47 4.94 6.17 -8.63
CA ALA A 47 4.73 7.44 -7.93
C ALA A 47 6.04 8.02 -7.35
N ILE A 48 6.87 7.19 -6.73
CA ILE A 48 8.20 7.62 -6.23
C ILE A 48 9.05 8.17 -7.38
N ALA A 49 9.10 7.45 -8.51
CA ALA A 49 9.88 7.87 -9.67
C ALA A 49 9.41 9.23 -10.24
N GLU A 50 8.11 9.40 -10.44
CA GLU A 50 7.52 10.63 -10.96
C GLU A 50 7.70 11.81 -10.00
N PHE A 51 7.51 11.60 -8.69
CA PHE A 51 7.72 12.67 -7.71
C PHE A 51 9.18 13.10 -7.62
N ARG A 52 10.12 12.14 -7.62
CA ARG A 52 11.56 12.46 -7.64
C ARG A 52 11.92 13.23 -8.91
N SER A 53 11.42 12.81 -10.07
CA SER A 53 11.63 13.49 -11.35
C SER A 53 11.09 14.92 -11.34
N SER A 54 9.91 15.12 -10.74
CA SER A 54 9.22 16.42 -10.73
C SER A 54 9.78 17.43 -9.72
N PHE A 55 10.24 16.96 -8.56
CA PHE A 55 10.57 17.82 -7.42
C PHE A 55 12.04 17.78 -6.98
N GLY A 56 12.84 16.81 -7.42
CA GLY A 56 14.28 16.73 -7.15
C GLY A 56 14.63 16.84 -5.66
N ASP A 57 15.60 17.71 -5.35
CA ASP A 57 16.12 17.92 -3.99
C ASP A 57 15.12 18.58 -3.02
N ASP A 58 14.07 19.22 -3.54
CA ASP A 58 13.03 19.82 -2.71
C ASP A 58 12.02 18.79 -2.18
N LEU A 59 12.12 17.52 -2.59
CA LEU A 59 11.18 16.46 -2.24
C LEU A 59 11.51 15.78 -0.90
N GLU A 60 10.53 15.74 -0.01
CA GLU A 60 10.50 14.86 1.16
C GLU A 60 9.32 13.87 1.01
N LEU A 61 9.63 12.57 0.89
CA LEU A 61 8.63 11.51 0.95
C LEU A 61 8.56 10.96 2.37
N VAL A 62 7.36 10.90 2.93
CA VAL A 62 7.09 10.36 4.25
C VAL A 62 6.25 9.10 4.09
N PHE A 63 6.80 7.95 4.44
CA PHE A 63 6.12 6.67 4.32
C PHE A 63 5.42 6.31 5.62
N THR A 64 4.18 5.81 5.55
CA THR A 64 3.40 5.44 6.74
C THR A 64 3.12 3.94 6.81
N PHE A 65 2.04 3.50 6.19
CA PHE A 65 1.54 2.14 6.27
C PHE A 65 1.04 1.71 4.90
N ASP A 66 1.28 0.46 4.60
CA ASP A 66 0.79 -0.19 3.40
C ASP A 66 0.28 -1.59 3.74
N ALA A 67 -0.85 -1.95 3.14
CA ALA A 67 -1.51 -3.23 3.28
C ALA A 67 -1.85 -3.77 1.88
N GLU A 68 -1.15 -4.82 1.47
CA GLU A 68 -1.33 -5.45 0.18
C GLU A 68 -1.96 -6.83 0.34
N GLY A 69 -3.23 -6.95 -0.03
CA GLY A 69 -4.03 -8.16 0.10
C GLY A 69 -4.27 -8.88 -1.22
N ILE A 70 -4.37 -10.20 -1.15
CA ILE A 70 -4.80 -11.04 -2.27
C ILE A 70 -6.33 -10.96 -2.50
N ALA A 71 -6.78 -11.43 -3.66
CA ALA A 71 -8.19 -11.44 -4.01
C ALA A 71 -9.02 -12.40 -3.12
N ALA A 72 -10.02 -11.87 -2.44
CA ALA A 72 -10.91 -12.60 -1.54
C ALA A 72 -12.29 -11.94 -1.47
N VAL A 73 -13.21 -12.45 -0.63
CA VAL A 73 -14.44 -11.72 -0.30
C VAL A 73 -14.10 -10.43 0.48
N LEU A 74 -15.09 -9.57 0.76
CA LEU A 74 -14.88 -8.36 1.55
C LEU A 74 -14.26 -8.68 2.92
N LEU A 75 -13.18 -7.97 3.29
CA LEU A 75 -12.64 -8.02 4.65
C LEU A 75 -13.70 -7.50 5.63
N ALA A 76 -14.01 -8.29 6.67
CA ALA A 76 -15.04 -7.92 7.63
C ALA A 76 -14.76 -6.54 8.26
N THR A 77 -15.80 -5.71 8.38
CA THR A 77 -15.70 -4.30 8.81
C THR A 77 -15.03 -4.09 10.17
N LEU A 78 -15.04 -5.11 11.04
CA LEU A 78 -14.35 -5.08 12.34
C LEU A 78 -12.82 -5.07 12.19
N LEU A 79 -12.27 -5.70 11.16
CA LEU A 79 -10.82 -5.78 10.93
C LEU A 79 -10.28 -4.53 10.23
N LEU A 80 -11.09 -3.85 9.41
CA LEU A 80 -10.71 -2.58 8.76
C LEU A 80 -10.44 -1.46 9.78
N ASN A 81 -11.16 -1.45 10.90
CA ASN A 81 -10.96 -0.47 11.98
C ASN A 81 -9.69 -0.71 12.79
N GLU A 82 -9.02 -1.85 12.59
CA GLU A 82 -7.75 -2.19 13.24
C GLU A 82 -6.54 -2.00 12.31
N LEU A 83 -6.75 -1.51 11.09
CA LEU A 83 -5.65 -0.99 10.28
C LEU A 83 -5.11 0.28 10.97
N PRO A 84 -3.81 0.33 11.33
CA PRO A 84 -3.22 1.41 12.11
C PRO A 84 -3.17 2.75 11.38
#